data_AF-A0A2D4WST1-F1
#
_entry.id   AF-A0A2D4WST1-F1
#
_cell.length_a   1.000
_cell.length_b   1.000
_cell.length_c   1.000
_cell.angle_alpha   90.00
_cell.angle_beta   90.00
_cell.angle_gamma   90.00
#
_symmetry.space_group_name_H-M   'P 1'
#
loop_
_entity.id
_entity.type
_entity.pdbx_description
1 polymer ?
#
loop_
_entity_poly.entity_id
_entity_poly.type
_entity_poly.pdbx_seq_one_letter_code
_entity_poly.pdbx_strand_id
1 'polypeptide(L)'
;MRSYTIRTNLTRCDAEGFALPLGVEASTLPCPAQGYTLEYTPSEDDLSEDAYSFHVVVSHELVRAVLHAAFSLLPDEVFPVIEVGSRDAYRSIDVFATPEMVNKRDFLEIWAAYEPFLLEDATIGAGASGDDPPIEVFLDAWKGVAIHVPVSQRDRIETMLIGLGLREVPETWPIDIERSVLSNSRVRDVLQIVDEHSPDLDELLLQMRESWGLSLDVDRDENIDEGGRALGYTLWHSIIVVEPADGSEHHGAYISIWSTAISLGQVEELIADTLAGMPEWSFQSIYSTDRVAFDERPEELSDLPPRRATVAVHQVGLDVWGDGGEPPPPDSFGTVRPPTNEDE
;
A
#
# COMPACT_ATOMS: atom_id res chain seq x y z
N MET A 1 -14.55 7.71 7.25
CA MET A 1 -14.47 6.51 6.41
C MET A 1 -15.53 6.59 5.32
N ARG A 2 -15.12 6.70 4.05
CA ARG A 2 -16.06 6.65 2.93
C ARG A 2 -16.50 5.21 2.73
N SER A 3 -17.78 4.99 2.47
CA SER A 3 -18.29 3.65 2.18
C SER A 3 -17.83 3.21 0.80
N TYR A 4 -17.34 1.97 0.69
CA TYR A 4 -17.02 1.33 -0.60
C TYR A 4 -17.99 0.19 -0.89
N THR A 5 -18.03 -0.26 -2.14
CA THR A 5 -18.80 -1.42 -2.55
C THR A 5 -17.97 -2.28 -3.50
N ILE A 6 -17.97 -3.59 -3.26
CA ILE A 6 -17.34 -4.56 -4.15
C ILE A 6 -18.27 -4.82 -5.33
N ARG A 7 -17.71 -4.87 -6.54
CA ARG A 7 -18.43 -5.16 -7.77
C ARG A 7 -19.13 -6.51 -7.69
N THR A 8 -20.42 -6.51 -7.98
CA THR A 8 -21.26 -7.73 -8.01
C THR A 8 -21.31 -8.40 -9.39
N ASN A 9 -20.76 -7.75 -10.42
CA ASN A 9 -20.71 -8.27 -11.79
C ASN A 9 -19.46 -9.09 -12.10
N LEU A 10 -18.56 -9.29 -11.11
CA LEU A 10 -17.36 -10.09 -11.27
C LEU A 10 -17.67 -11.57 -11.05
N THR A 11 -17.05 -12.42 -11.86
CA THR A 11 -17.09 -13.88 -11.68
C THR A 11 -15.74 -14.34 -11.16
N ARG A 12 -15.76 -15.06 -10.05
CA ARG A 12 -14.56 -15.65 -9.45
C ARG A 12 -13.96 -16.68 -10.39
N CYS A 13 -12.64 -16.60 -10.61
CA CYS A 13 -11.92 -17.62 -11.35
C CYS A 13 -11.74 -18.86 -10.46
N ASP A 14 -12.02 -20.03 -11.05
CA ASP A 14 -11.78 -21.33 -10.42
C ASP A 14 -10.66 -22.05 -11.18
N ALA A 15 -9.59 -22.38 -10.45
CA ALA A 15 -8.48 -23.18 -10.97
C ALA A 15 -8.62 -24.61 -10.45
N GLU A 16 -9.46 -25.42 -11.09
CA GLU A 16 -9.70 -26.83 -10.75
C GLU A 16 -10.16 -27.06 -9.30
N GLY A 17 -11.13 -26.28 -8.83
CA GLY A 17 -11.65 -26.33 -7.47
C GLY A 17 -10.90 -25.45 -6.46
N PHE A 18 -9.96 -24.63 -6.94
CA PHE A 18 -9.34 -23.56 -6.16
C PHE A 18 -9.95 -22.22 -6.55
N ALA A 19 -10.68 -21.60 -5.62
CA ALA A 19 -11.31 -20.31 -5.83
C ALA A 19 -10.29 -19.18 -5.61
N LEU A 20 -10.01 -18.39 -6.65
CA LEU A 20 -9.11 -17.23 -6.58
C LEU A 20 -9.84 -15.98 -6.03
N PRO A 21 -9.14 -14.94 -5.53
CA PRO A 21 -9.77 -13.64 -5.24
C PRO A 21 -10.42 -13.01 -6.48
N LEU A 22 -11.44 -12.16 -6.31
CA LEU A 22 -12.16 -11.52 -7.43
C LEU A 22 -11.26 -10.66 -8.30
N GLY A 23 -10.23 -10.05 -7.71
CA GLY A 23 -9.26 -9.19 -8.37
C GLY A 23 -8.33 -9.92 -9.34
N VAL A 24 -8.32 -11.25 -9.32
CA VAL A 24 -7.58 -12.05 -10.30
C VAL A 24 -8.51 -12.44 -11.46
N GLU A 25 -8.16 -12.01 -12.65
CA GLU A 25 -8.66 -12.55 -13.91
C GLU A 25 -7.62 -13.49 -14.51
N ALA A 26 -7.88 -14.79 -14.44
CA ALA A 26 -6.97 -15.81 -14.93
C ALA A 26 -7.64 -16.66 -16.02
N SER A 27 -6.93 -16.87 -17.13
CA SER A 27 -7.38 -17.77 -18.20
C SER A 27 -6.74 -19.16 -18.14
N THR A 28 -5.52 -19.29 -17.57
CA THR A 28 -4.74 -20.55 -17.56
C THR A 28 -3.78 -20.65 -16.36
N LEU A 29 -4.20 -20.29 -15.15
CA LEU A 29 -3.38 -20.56 -13.95
C LEU A 29 -3.44 -22.04 -13.55
N PRO A 30 -2.33 -22.68 -13.17
CA PRO A 30 -2.37 -24.01 -12.58
C PRO A 30 -3.04 -23.96 -11.20
N CYS A 31 -3.68 -25.05 -10.80
CA CYS A 31 -4.25 -25.19 -9.47
C CYS A 31 -3.11 -25.32 -8.43
N PRO A 32 -3.05 -24.45 -7.41
CA PRO A 32 -2.08 -24.60 -6.32
C PRO A 32 -2.43 -25.77 -5.41
N ALA A 33 -1.41 -26.34 -4.78
CA ALA A 33 -1.62 -27.29 -3.70
C ALA A 33 -2.05 -26.53 -2.43
N GLN A 34 -3.25 -26.86 -1.93
CA GLN A 34 -3.76 -26.30 -0.69
C GLN A 34 -3.06 -26.93 0.53
N GLY A 35 -2.59 -26.08 1.45
CA GLY A 35 -1.81 -26.49 2.61
C GLY A 35 -0.89 -25.36 3.06
N TYR A 36 0.23 -25.72 3.70
CA TYR A 36 1.28 -24.77 4.04
C TYR A 36 2.66 -25.31 3.69
N THR A 37 3.58 -24.41 3.34
CA THR A 37 5.02 -24.68 3.36
C THR A 37 5.62 -24.15 4.66
N LEU A 38 6.72 -24.75 5.10
CA LEU A 38 7.41 -24.38 6.33
C LEU A 38 8.88 -24.12 6.04
N GLU A 39 9.36 -22.95 6.39
CA GLU A 39 10.76 -22.55 6.28
C GLU A 39 11.32 -22.19 7.66
N TYR A 40 12.54 -22.66 7.95
CA TYR A 40 13.26 -22.28 9.15
C TYR A 40 14.24 -21.17 8.81
N THR A 41 14.16 -20.08 9.56
CA THR A 41 15.02 -18.90 9.40
C THR A 41 15.95 -18.83 10.62
N PRO A 42 17.24 -19.18 10.47
CA PRO A 42 18.20 -19.04 11.55
C PRO A 42 18.44 -17.55 11.84
N SER A 43 18.64 -17.20 13.11
CA SER A 43 19.00 -15.85 13.49
C SER A 43 20.37 -15.44 12.89
N GLU A 44 20.49 -14.19 12.44
CA GLU A 44 21.77 -13.67 11.91
C GLU A 44 22.72 -13.21 13.02
N ASP A 45 22.20 -12.98 14.23
CA ASP A 45 22.96 -12.61 15.41
C ASP A 45 22.55 -13.42 16.66
N ASP A 46 23.40 -13.38 17.69
CA ASP A 46 23.17 -14.08 18.96
C ASP A 46 22.06 -13.43 19.81
N LEU A 47 21.45 -12.33 19.35
CA LEU A 47 20.46 -11.54 20.07
C LEU A 47 19.03 -11.80 19.59
N SER A 48 18.86 -12.17 18.32
CA SER A 48 17.59 -12.57 17.74
C SER A 48 17.34 -14.07 17.92
N GLU A 49 16.07 -14.44 18.03
CA GLU A 49 15.68 -15.85 18.12
C GLU A 49 15.51 -16.43 16.71
N ASP A 50 15.88 -17.69 16.54
CA ASP A 50 15.49 -18.45 15.35
C ASP A 50 13.96 -18.44 15.18
N ALA A 51 13.51 -18.52 13.93
CA ALA A 51 12.10 -18.45 13.60
C ALA A 51 11.66 -19.46 12.55
N TYR A 52 10.34 -19.65 12.47
CA TYR A 52 9.68 -20.40 11.41
C TYR A 52 8.73 -19.49 10.64
N SER A 53 8.77 -19.60 9.31
CA SER A 53 7.84 -18.96 8.40
C SER A 53 6.91 -20.02 7.81
N PHE A 54 5.62 -19.88 8.10
CA PHE A 54 4.57 -20.66 7.46
C PHE A 54 3.99 -19.83 6.32
N HIS A 55 3.91 -20.39 5.13
CA HIS A 55 3.17 -19.78 4.03
C HIS A 55 1.99 -20.67 3.68
N VAL A 56 0.79 -20.19 4.00
CA VAL A 56 -0.47 -20.94 3.90
C VAL A 56 -1.22 -20.51 2.65
N VAL A 57 -1.54 -21.46 1.79
CA VAL A 57 -2.33 -21.24 0.56
C VAL A 57 -3.56 -22.11 0.60
N VAL A 58 -4.74 -21.48 0.50
CA VAL A 58 -6.04 -22.13 0.55
C VAL A 58 -7.00 -21.47 -0.42
N SER A 59 -8.04 -22.19 -0.86
CA SER A 59 -9.14 -21.62 -1.63
C SER A 59 -9.72 -20.40 -0.90
N HIS A 60 -10.12 -19.36 -1.64
CA HIS A 60 -10.56 -18.07 -1.10
C HIS A 60 -11.57 -18.18 0.06
N GLU A 61 -12.47 -19.17 0.00
CA GLU A 61 -13.47 -19.45 1.04
C GLU A 61 -12.89 -19.79 2.43
N LEU A 62 -11.65 -20.27 2.50
CA LEU A 62 -10.96 -20.62 3.75
C LEU A 62 -9.98 -19.54 4.22
N VAL A 63 -9.60 -18.58 3.37
CA VAL A 63 -8.57 -17.56 3.70
C VAL A 63 -8.95 -16.80 4.97
N ARG A 64 -10.21 -16.36 5.09
CA ARG A 64 -10.71 -15.66 6.29
C ARG A 64 -10.54 -16.50 7.57
N ALA A 65 -10.83 -17.79 7.50
CA ALA A 65 -10.74 -18.67 8.67
C ALA A 65 -9.28 -18.83 9.14
N VAL A 66 -8.34 -18.96 8.20
CA VAL A 66 -6.91 -19.01 8.48
C VAL A 66 -6.44 -17.70 9.10
N LEU A 67 -6.77 -16.56 8.49
CA LEU A 67 -6.38 -15.23 8.98
C LEU A 67 -6.91 -14.95 10.38
N HIS A 68 -8.19 -15.21 10.64
CA HIS A 68 -8.78 -14.99 11.96
C HIS A 68 -8.13 -15.86 13.02
N ALA A 69 -7.82 -17.11 12.69
CA ALA A 69 -7.09 -17.99 13.58
C ALA A 69 -5.67 -17.46 13.85
N ALA A 70 -4.95 -17.00 12.81
CA ALA A 70 -3.62 -16.43 12.93
C ALA A 70 -3.61 -15.12 13.75
N PHE A 71 -4.51 -14.17 13.47
CA PHE A 71 -4.65 -12.93 14.26
C PHE A 71 -5.02 -13.17 15.72
N SER A 72 -5.67 -14.29 16.04
CA SER A 72 -5.91 -14.65 17.44
C SER A 72 -4.62 -14.86 18.24
N LEU A 73 -3.51 -15.17 17.55
CA LEU A 73 -2.20 -15.42 18.13
C LEU A 73 -1.38 -14.15 18.36
N LEU A 74 -1.67 -13.07 17.63
CA LEU A 74 -1.00 -11.79 17.79
C LEU A 74 -1.12 -11.27 19.25
N PRO A 75 -0.10 -10.59 19.77
CA PRO A 75 -0.15 -9.93 21.08
C PRO A 75 -1.19 -8.79 21.12
N ASP A 76 -1.41 -8.22 22.32
CA ASP A 76 -2.40 -7.15 22.52
C ASP A 76 -2.01 -5.81 21.89
N GLU A 77 -0.72 -5.63 21.55
CA GLU A 77 -0.15 -4.47 20.88
C GLU A 77 0.59 -4.94 19.63
N VAL A 78 0.34 -4.30 18.49
CA VAL A 78 0.82 -4.73 17.17
C VAL A 78 1.25 -3.54 16.31
N PHE A 79 2.08 -3.78 15.32
CA PHE A 79 2.44 -2.84 14.26
C PHE A 79 1.71 -3.26 12.98
N PRO A 80 0.65 -2.53 12.57
CA PRO A 80 0.01 -2.79 11.29
C PRO A 80 0.95 -2.46 10.14
N VAL A 81 0.82 -3.21 9.05
CA VAL A 81 1.60 -3.02 7.82
C VAL A 81 0.70 -3.22 6.60
N ILE A 82 0.95 -2.42 5.55
CA ILE A 82 0.33 -2.56 4.24
C ILE A 82 1.42 -2.58 3.18
N GLU A 83 1.30 -3.48 2.21
CA GLU A 83 2.12 -3.48 1.00
C GLU A 83 1.25 -3.29 -0.23
N VAL A 84 1.68 -2.46 -1.17
CA VAL A 84 0.98 -2.23 -2.43
C VAL A 84 1.99 -2.05 -3.56
N GLY A 85 1.66 -2.44 -4.79
CA GLY A 85 2.48 -2.12 -5.95
C GLY A 85 2.70 -0.62 -6.08
N SER A 86 3.96 -0.19 -6.17
CA SER A 86 4.34 1.21 -6.20
C SER A 86 4.09 1.85 -7.57
N ARG A 87 3.78 3.14 -7.58
CA ARG A 87 3.81 3.98 -8.79
C ARG A 87 5.15 4.69 -9.00
N ASP A 88 6.06 4.56 -8.04
CA ASP A 88 7.39 5.14 -8.11
C ASP A 88 8.22 4.47 -9.20
N ALA A 89 8.90 5.25 -10.04
CA ALA A 89 9.67 4.74 -11.16
C ALA A 89 10.91 3.92 -10.76
N TYR A 90 11.29 3.93 -9.47
CA TYR A 90 12.50 3.31 -8.95
C TYR A 90 12.24 2.38 -7.76
N ARG A 91 10.97 2.08 -7.46
CA ARG A 91 10.51 1.15 -6.43
C ARG A 91 9.31 0.37 -6.95
N SER A 92 9.23 -0.91 -6.63
CA SER A 92 8.19 -1.84 -7.12
C SER A 92 7.07 -2.03 -6.13
N ILE A 93 7.35 -1.91 -4.83
CA ILE A 93 6.39 -2.08 -3.73
C ILE A 93 6.54 -0.91 -2.76
N ASP A 94 5.42 -0.29 -2.39
CA ASP A 94 5.32 0.62 -1.27
C ASP A 94 4.94 -0.16 -0.02
N VAL A 95 5.77 -0.02 1.02
CA VAL A 95 5.48 -0.54 2.36
C VAL A 95 5.05 0.62 3.23
N PHE A 96 3.87 0.51 3.84
CA PHE A 96 3.38 1.47 4.81
C PHE A 96 3.37 0.83 6.19
N ALA A 97 4.15 1.41 7.11
CA ALA A 97 4.32 0.94 8.47
C ALA A 97 4.21 2.10 9.46
N THR A 98 4.03 1.77 10.74
CA THR A 98 4.06 2.73 11.84
C THR A 98 5.16 2.35 12.83
N PRO A 99 5.91 3.33 13.38
CA PRO A 99 6.84 3.07 14.48
C PRO A 99 6.12 2.91 15.82
N GLU A 100 4.83 3.26 15.89
CA GLU A 100 4.04 3.19 17.12
C GLU A 100 3.14 1.96 17.12
N MET A 101 3.13 1.25 18.26
CA MET A 101 2.23 0.12 18.45
C MET A 101 0.78 0.59 18.53
N VAL A 102 -0.11 -0.16 17.88
CA VAL A 102 -1.55 0.00 17.94
C VAL A 102 -2.15 -1.12 18.77
N ASN A 103 -3.22 -0.83 19.51
CA ASN A 103 -3.93 -1.89 20.22
C ASN A 103 -4.52 -2.89 19.23
N LYS A 104 -4.31 -4.19 19.44
CA LYS A 104 -4.84 -5.26 18.58
C LYS A 104 -6.34 -5.18 18.36
N ARG A 105 -7.12 -4.73 19.36
CA ARG A 105 -8.56 -4.55 19.21
C ARG A 105 -8.87 -3.48 18.16
N ASP A 106 -8.17 -2.36 18.20
CA ASP A 106 -8.36 -1.25 17.27
C ASP A 106 -7.90 -1.65 15.86
N PHE A 107 -6.77 -2.36 15.77
CA PHE A 107 -6.33 -3.01 14.53
C PHE A 107 -7.42 -3.91 13.93
N LEU A 108 -8.00 -4.81 14.73
CA LEU A 108 -9.03 -5.74 14.26
C LEU A 108 -10.35 -5.04 13.90
N GLU A 109 -10.70 -3.94 14.56
CA GLU A 109 -11.87 -3.14 14.23
C GLU A 109 -11.73 -2.49 12.85
N ILE A 110 -10.58 -1.88 12.59
CA ILE A 110 -10.26 -1.29 11.28
C ILE A 110 -10.15 -2.39 10.22
N TRP A 111 -9.44 -3.49 10.52
CA TRP A 111 -9.32 -4.64 9.63
C TRP A 111 -10.70 -5.14 9.20
N ALA A 112 -11.63 -5.35 10.14
CA ALA A 112 -12.96 -5.85 9.84
C ALA A 112 -13.74 -4.95 8.87
N ALA A 113 -13.48 -3.63 8.88
CA ALA A 113 -14.10 -2.69 7.98
C ALA A 113 -13.58 -2.79 6.53
N TYR A 114 -12.32 -3.22 6.33
CA TYR A 114 -11.68 -3.37 5.01
C TYR A 114 -11.52 -4.83 4.56
N GLU A 115 -11.75 -5.80 5.45
CA GLU A 115 -11.58 -7.24 5.20
C GLU A 115 -12.27 -7.73 3.92
N PRO A 116 -13.53 -7.35 3.61
CA PRO A 116 -14.15 -7.74 2.35
C PRO A 116 -13.33 -7.34 1.12
N PHE A 117 -12.73 -6.14 1.13
CA PHE A 117 -11.89 -5.65 0.06
C PHE A 117 -10.52 -6.34 0.06
N LEU A 118 -9.85 -6.42 1.21
CA LEU A 118 -8.50 -7.01 1.35
C LEU A 118 -8.45 -8.48 0.92
N LEU A 119 -9.52 -9.25 1.14
CA LEU A 119 -9.63 -10.65 0.72
C LEU A 119 -9.85 -10.83 -0.79
N GLU A 120 -10.22 -9.78 -1.51
CA GLU A 120 -10.64 -9.85 -2.91
C GLU A 120 -9.72 -9.12 -3.87
N ASP A 121 -9.10 -8.04 -3.42
CA ASP A 121 -8.22 -7.22 -4.25
C ASP A 121 -6.84 -7.88 -4.44
N ALA A 122 -6.32 -7.90 -5.67
CA ALA A 122 -5.08 -8.60 -6.00
C ALA A 122 -3.84 -7.68 -6.12
N THR A 123 -3.92 -6.46 -5.58
CA THR A 123 -2.85 -5.45 -5.62
C THR A 123 -2.28 -5.08 -4.27
N ILE A 124 -3.03 -5.39 -3.20
CA ILE A 124 -2.71 -5.00 -1.84
C ILE A 124 -2.50 -6.23 -0.94
N GLY A 125 -1.44 -6.16 -0.14
CA GLY A 125 -1.20 -7.01 1.02
C GLY A 125 -1.33 -6.21 2.31
N ALA A 126 -1.73 -6.88 3.39
CA ALA A 126 -1.86 -6.23 4.69
C ALA A 126 -1.74 -7.23 5.84
N GLY A 127 -1.25 -6.76 6.97
CA GLY A 127 -1.05 -7.60 8.14
C GLY A 127 -0.66 -6.82 9.38
N ALA A 128 -0.12 -7.54 10.34
CA ALA A 128 0.49 -6.93 11.51
C ALA A 128 1.59 -7.83 12.10
N SER A 129 2.59 -7.18 12.70
CA SER A 129 3.59 -7.82 13.55
C SER A 129 3.39 -7.43 15.01
N GLY A 130 3.96 -8.19 15.94
CA GLY A 130 4.09 -7.80 17.34
C GLY A 130 5.45 -8.21 17.87
N ASP A 131 5.92 -7.58 18.94
CA ASP A 131 7.30 -7.76 19.45
C ASP A 131 7.43 -8.82 20.55
N ASP A 132 6.43 -8.94 21.43
CA ASP A 132 6.47 -9.87 22.56
C ASP A 132 5.12 -10.61 22.73
N PRO A 133 4.99 -11.85 22.20
CA PRO A 133 5.98 -12.57 21.40
C PRO A 133 6.16 -12.01 19.97
N PRO A 134 7.33 -12.24 19.32
CA PRO A 134 7.62 -11.78 17.96
C PRO A 134 6.81 -12.58 16.93
N ILE A 135 5.57 -12.17 16.67
CA ILE A 135 4.66 -12.86 15.75
C ILE A 135 4.24 -11.91 14.64
N GLU A 136 4.38 -12.37 13.40
CA GLU A 136 3.89 -11.67 12.23
C GLU A 136 2.80 -12.49 11.54
N VAL A 137 1.73 -11.81 11.13
CA VAL A 137 0.68 -12.39 10.29
C VAL A 137 0.41 -11.42 9.14
N PHE A 138 0.61 -11.88 7.92
CA PHE A 138 0.49 -11.06 6.72
C PHE A 138 -0.33 -11.76 5.64
N LEU A 139 -1.29 -11.04 5.06
CA LEU A 139 -2.04 -11.46 3.87
C LEU A 139 -1.38 -10.83 2.65
N ASP A 140 -0.82 -11.63 1.74
CA ASP A 140 -0.19 -11.11 0.53
C ASP A 140 -1.20 -10.71 -0.56
N ALA A 141 -0.71 -10.10 -1.64
CA ALA A 141 -1.53 -9.70 -2.79
C ALA A 141 -2.19 -10.88 -3.53
N TRP A 142 -1.66 -12.10 -3.39
CA TRP A 142 -2.21 -13.35 -3.93
C TRP A 142 -3.15 -14.08 -2.97
N LYS A 143 -3.37 -13.50 -1.78
CA LYS A 143 -4.13 -14.05 -0.66
C LYS A 143 -3.53 -15.30 -0.03
N GLY A 144 -2.22 -15.49 -0.17
CA GLY A 144 -1.42 -16.32 0.72
C GLY A 144 -1.34 -15.69 2.11
N VAL A 145 -1.34 -16.52 3.14
CA VAL A 145 -1.19 -16.07 4.54
C VAL A 145 0.20 -16.46 5.02
N ALA A 146 1.07 -15.48 5.21
CA ALA A 146 2.36 -15.65 5.86
C ALA A 146 2.19 -15.53 7.39
N ILE A 147 2.79 -16.47 8.12
CA ILE A 147 2.81 -16.47 9.58
C ILE A 147 4.24 -16.72 10.02
N HIS A 148 4.88 -15.70 10.59
CA HIS A 148 6.23 -15.78 11.14
C HIS A 148 6.18 -15.86 12.66
N VAL A 149 6.90 -16.83 13.24
CA VAL A 149 6.87 -17.08 14.69
C VAL A 149 8.22 -17.58 15.23
N PRO A 150 8.51 -17.35 16.52
CA PRO A 150 9.67 -17.97 17.16
C PRO A 150 9.51 -19.49 17.22
N VAL A 151 10.63 -20.21 17.33
CA VAL A 151 10.66 -21.68 17.43
C VAL A 151 9.69 -22.22 18.49
N SER A 152 9.54 -21.51 19.61
CA SER A 152 8.67 -21.90 20.73
C SER A 152 7.17 -21.97 20.37
N GLN A 153 6.73 -21.26 19.35
CA GLN A 153 5.32 -21.21 18.92
C GLN A 153 5.03 -22.14 17.73
N ARG A 154 6.03 -22.77 17.12
CA ARG A 154 5.87 -23.65 15.94
C ARG A 154 4.74 -24.68 16.12
N ASP A 155 4.81 -25.48 17.18
CA ASP A 155 3.84 -26.56 17.43
C ASP A 155 2.40 -26.03 17.58
N ARG A 156 2.26 -24.80 18.09
CA ARG A 156 0.96 -24.12 18.24
C ARG A 156 0.40 -23.74 16.87
N ILE A 157 1.22 -23.24 15.95
CA ILE A 157 0.81 -22.93 14.57
C ILE A 157 0.43 -24.22 13.83
N GLU A 158 1.26 -25.26 13.90
CA GLU A 158 0.95 -26.55 13.26
C GLU A 158 -0.38 -27.12 13.78
N THR A 159 -0.61 -27.08 15.10
CA THR A 159 -1.87 -27.53 15.71
C THR A 159 -3.07 -26.72 15.20
N MET A 160 -2.92 -25.40 15.09
CA MET A 160 -3.96 -24.51 14.55
C MET A 160 -4.29 -24.88 13.10
N LEU A 161 -3.28 -25.03 12.24
CA LEU A 161 -3.45 -25.35 10.83
C LEU A 161 -4.06 -26.76 10.64
N ILE A 162 -3.62 -27.76 11.41
CA ILE A 162 -4.22 -29.10 11.43
C ILE A 162 -5.69 -29.04 11.85
N GLY A 163 -6.03 -28.19 12.83
CA GLY A 163 -7.40 -27.96 13.27
C GLY A 163 -8.31 -27.40 12.16
N LEU A 164 -7.74 -26.67 11.21
CA LEU A 164 -8.40 -26.17 10.00
C LEU A 164 -8.38 -27.19 8.84
N GLY A 165 -7.85 -28.39 9.06
CA GLY A 165 -7.73 -29.44 8.04
C GLY A 165 -6.56 -29.25 7.07
N LEU A 166 -5.62 -28.37 7.40
CA LEU A 166 -4.45 -28.09 6.59
C LEU A 166 -3.28 -28.98 7.00
N ARG A 167 -2.41 -29.28 6.03
CA ARG A 167 -1.21 -30.08 6.21
C ARG A 167 -0.05 -29.42 5.49
N GLU A 168 1.15 -29.77 5.93
CA GLU A 168 2.35 -29.38 5.22
C GLU A 168 2.33 -30.00 3.82
N VAL A 169 2.65 -29.19 2.82
CA VAL A 169 2.85 -29.59 1.43
C VAL A 169 4.26 -29.21 1.00
N PRO A 170 4.88 -29.95 0.06
CA PRO A 170 6.23 -29.62 -0.39
C PRO A 170 6.33 -28.23 -1.05
N GLU A 171 5.23 -27.80 -1.66
CA GLU A 171 5.13 -26.60 -2.47
C GLU A 171 3.64 -26.23 -2.56
N THR A 172 3.30 -24.94 -2.47
CA THR A 172 1.93 -24.44 -2.66
C THR A 172 1.69 -24.05 -4.12
N TRP A 173 2.50 -23.11 -4.62
CA TRP A 173 2.54 -22.73 -6.02
C TRP A 173 3.80 -23.24 -6.71
N PRO A 174 3.73 -23.72 -7.97
CA PRO A 174 4.91 -24.05 -8.77
C PRO A 174 6.03 -22.99 -8.74
N ILE A 175 7.31 -23.38 -8.62
CA ILE A 175 8.46 -22.45 -8.58
C ILE A 175 8.52 -21.49 -9.78
N ASP A 176 8.08 -21.92 -10.97
CA ASP A 176 8.05 -21.06 -12.17
C ASP A 176 6.83 -20.13 -12.25
N ILE A 177 5.98 -20.13 -11.21
CA ILE A 177 4.70 -19.43 -11.24
C ILE A 177 4.90 -17.93 -11.28
N GLU A 178 5.90 -17.33 -10.61
CA GLU A 178 6.07 -15.88 -10.60
C GLU A 178 6.25 -15.32 -12.02
N ARG A 179 7.05 -16.00 -12.86
CA ARG A 179 7.17 -15.65 -14.29
C ARG A 179 5.91 -15.92 -15.10
N SER A 180 5.17 -16.98 -14.75
CA SER A 180 3.97 -17.44 -15.49
C SER A 180 2.69 -16.67 -15.12
N VAL A 181 2.52 -16.33 -13.84
CA VAL A 181 1.39 -15.64 -13.24
C VAL A 181 1.35 -14.21 -13.71
N LEU A 182 2.48 -13.50 -13.61
CA LEU A 182 2.60 -12.13 -14.10
C LEU A 182 2.35 -12.05 -15.61
N SER A 183 2.57 -13.15 -16.34
CA SER A 183 2.36 -13.22 -17.79
C SER A 183 0.95 -13.65 -18.22
N ASN A 184 0.25 -14.46 -17.41
CA ASN A 184 -1.03 -15.11 -17.79
C ASN A 184 -2.24 -14.76 -16.90
N SER A 185 -2.03 -13.98 -15.85
CA SER A 185 -3.08 -13.40 -15.04
C SER A 185 -3.16 -11.89 -15.29
N ARG A 186 -4.35 -11.34 -15.15
CA ARG A 186 -4.58 -9.90 -15.13
C ARG A 186 -5.19 -9.55 -13.79
N VAL A 187 -4.61 -8.54 -13.16
CA VAL A 187 -5.26 -7.88 -12.04
C VAL A 187 -6.41 -7.03 -12.61
N ARG A 188 -7.55 -7.03 -11.93
CA ARG A 188 -8.69 -6.18 -12.25
C ARG A 188 -9.29 -5.57 -11.00
N ASP A 189 -9.86 -4.39 -11.16
CA ASP A 189 -10.45 -3.64 -10.06
C ASP A 189 -11.69 -4.33 -9.51
N VAL A 190 -11.71 -4.51 -8.19
CA VAL A 190 -12.84 -5.09 -7.45
C VAL A 190 -13.81 -4.04 -6.92
N LEU A 191 -13.39 -2.78 -6.84
CA LEU A 191 -14.22 -1.68 -6.34
C LEU A 191 -15.21 -1.20 -7.40
N GLN A 192 -16.44 -0.95 -6.97
CA GLN A 192 -17.48 -0.40 -7.83
C GLN A 192 -17.39 1.12 -7.84
N ILE A 193 -16.96 1.67 -8.97
CA ILE A 193 -16.95 3.11 -9.23
C ILE A 193 -18.28 3.50 -9.91
N VAL A 194 -19.12 4.25 -9.21
CA VAL A 194 -20.44 4.70 -9.71
C VAL A 194 -20.42 6.17 -10.11
N ASP A 195 -19.61 6.95 -9.41
CA ASP A 195 -19.44 8.40 -9.55
C ASP A 195 -18.02 8.81 -9.11
N GLU A 196 -17.73 10.10 -9.21
CA GLU A 196 -16.46 10.71 -8.79
C GLU A 196 -16.20 10.67 -7.27
N HIS A 197 -17.20 10.31 -6.47
CA HIS A 197 -17.08 10.19 -5.01
C HIS A 197 -16.81 8.76 -4.55
N SER A 198 -16.94 7.80 -5.47
CA SER A 198 -16.70 6.39 -5.20
C SER A 198 -15.22 6.18 -4.88
N PRO A 199 -14.87 5.60 -3.72
CA PRO A 199 -13.47 5.41 -3.35
C PRO A 199 -12.82 4.36 -4.25
N ASP A 200 -11.64 4.68 -4.75
CA ASP A 200 -10.72 3.77 -5.43
C ASP A 200 -9.72 3.15 -4.44
N LEU A 201 -8.73 2.41 -4.96
CA LEU A 201 -7.69 1.77 -4.16
C LEU A 201 -6.94 2.78 -3.30
N ASP A 202 -6.55 3.90 -3.89
CA ASP A 202 -5.72 4.92 -3.23
C ASP A 202 -6.48 5.63 -2.12
N GLU A 203 -7.77 5.91 -2.32
CA GLU A 203 -8.63 6.46 -1.29
C GLU A 203 -8.83 5.50 -0.12
N LEU A 204 -9.00 4.19 -0.38
CA LEU A 204 -9.05 3.19 0.70
C LEU A 204 -7.71 3.05 1.41
N LEU A 205 -6.60 3.05 0.65
CA LEU A 205 -5.25 3.01 1.19
C LEU A 205 -4.98 4.22 2.09
N LEU A 206 -5.35 5.42 1.65
CA LEU A 206 -5.25 6.64 2.46
C LEU A 206 -6.03 6.48 3.77
N GLN A 207 -7.29 6.05 3.71
CA GLN A 207 -8.11 5.90 4.92
C GLN A 207 -7.56 4.83 5.87
N MET A 208 -7.02 3.71 5.36
CA MET A 208 -6.35 2.69 6.19
C MET A 208 -5.08 3.24 6.82
N ARG A 209 -4.24 3.94 6.05
CA ARG A 209 -3.02 4.60 6.54
C ARG A 209 -3.33 5.60 7.65
N GLU A 210 -4.32 6.47 7.47
CA GLU A 210 -4.75 7.42 8.50
C GLU A 210 -5.31 6.71 9.74
N SER A 211 -6.09 5.64 9.56
CA SER A 211 -6.70 4.90 10.68
C SER A 211 -5.67 4.15 11.54
N TRP A 212 -4.61 3.63 10.92
CA TRP A 212 -3.53 2.91 11.59
C TRP A 212 -2.29 3.77 11.89
N GLY A 213 -2.27 5.03 11.46
CA GLY A 213 -1.11 5.92 11.63
C GLY A 213 0.10 5.53 10.79
N LEU A 214 -0.10 4.97 9.60
CA LEU A 214 0.97 4.46 8.75
C LEU A 214 1.61 5.56 7.88
N SER A 215 2.94 5.48 7.77
CA SER A 215 3.75 6.26 6.85
C SER A 215 4.51 5.35 5.90
N LEU A 216 4.93 5.89 4.74
CA LEU A 216 5.78 5.16 3.81
C LEU A 216 7.11 4.80 4.51
N ASP A 217 7.44 3.51 4.53
CA ASP A 217 8.63 2.97 5.18
C ASP A 217 9.84 3.09 4.25
N VAL A 218 10.37 4.31 4.17
CA VAL A 218 11.57 4.64 3.41
C VAL A 218 12.43 5.61 4.20
N ASP A 219 13.75 5.55 4.01
CA ASP A 219 14.65 6.58 4.52
C ASP A 219 14.33 7.91 3.82
N ARG A 220 14.00 8.92 4.62
CA ARG A 220 13.59 10.25 4.14
C ARG A 220 14.78 11.08 3.64
N ASP A 221 16.00 10.76 4.06
CA ASP A 221 17.21 11.50 3.73
C ASP A 221 17.98 10.86 2.58
N GLU A 222 17.75 9.57 2.31
CA GLU A 222 18.34 8.87 1.17
C GLU A 222 17.44 8.91 -0.08
N ASN A 223 18.06 8.90 -1.26
CA ASN A 223 17.35 8.72 -2.54
C ASN A 223 18.06 7.67 -3.38
N ILE A 224 17.71 6.42 -3.08
CA ILE A 224 18.25 5.23 -3.70
C ILE A 224 17.14 4.48 -4.45
N ASP A 225 17.50 3.74 -5.50
CA ASP A 225 16.61 2.73 -6.08
C ASP A 225 16.60 1.43 -5.26
N GLU A 226 15.74 0.48 -5.64
CA GLU A 226 15.69 -0.85 -4.99
C GLU A 226 17.01 -1.62 -5.00
N GLY A 227 17.92 -1.30 -5.93
CA GLY A 227 19.26 -1.88 -6.00
C GLY A 227 20.28 -1.20 -5.09
N GLY A 228 19.85 -0.21 -4.28
CA GLY A 228 20.72 0.57 -3.41
C GLY A 228 21.56 1.62 -4.14
N ARG A 229 21.26 1.95 -5.40
CA ARG A 229 22.02 2.94 -6.17
C ARG A 229 21.47 4.33 -5.90
N ALA A 230 22.35 5.25 -5.51
CA ALA A 230 22.00 6.66 -5.37
C ALA A 230 21.52 7.25 -6.71
N LEU A 231 20.33 7.85 -6.69
CA LEU A 231 19.69 8.46 -7.85
C LEU A 231 20.07 9.93 -8.02
N GLY A 232 20.43 10.61 -6.94
CA GLY A 232 20.68 12.05 -6.94
C GLY A 232 19.38 12.83 -7.05
N TYR A 233 19.33 13.84 -7.91
CA TYR A 233 18.11 14.64 -8.13
C TYR A 233 17.14 13.91 -9.06
N THR A 234 15.92 13.69 -8.59
CA THR A 234 14.83 13.06 -9.35
C THR A 234 13.66 14.02 -9.51
N LEU A 235 12.80 13.76 -10.50
CA LEU A 235 11.50 14.41 -10.62
C LEU A 235 10.52 13.68 -9.68
N TRP A 236 9.77 14.45 -8.91
CA TRP A 236 8.77 13.98 -7.96
C TRP A 236 7.41 14.55 -8.34
N HIS A 237 6.38 13.73 -8.14
CA HIS A 237 4.99 14.16 -8.18
C HIS A 237 4.35 13.83 -6.83
N SER A 238 3.91 14.87 -6.14
CA SER A 238 3.23 14.74 -4.85
C SER A 238 1.80 15.22 -4.97
N ILE A 239 0.88 14.45 -4.40
CA ILE A 239 -0.51 14.85 -4.22
C ILE A 239 -0.77 14.90 -2.72
N ILE A 240 -1.18 16.06 -2.22
CA ILE A 240 -1.54 16.26 -0.82
C ILE A 240 -3.01 16.63 -0.71
N VAL A 241 -3.61 16.20 0.39
CA VAL A 241 -4.96 16.58 0.80
C VAL A 241 -4.85 17.78 1.73
N VAL A 242 -5.64 18.81 1.46
CA VAL A 242 -5.75 19.99 2.32
C VAL A 242 -7.20 20.26 2.68
N GLU A 243 -7.37 20.83 3.86
CA GLU A 243 -8.65 21.30 4.37
C GLU A 243 -8.64 22.83 4.53
N PRO A 244 -9.82 23.47 4.61
CA PRO A 244 -9.91 24.91 4.75
C PRO A 244 -9.34 25.35 6.10
N ALA A 245 -8.48 26.36 6.10
CA ALA A 245 -7.84 26.85 7.32
C ALA A 245 -8.86 27.47 8.32
N ASP A 246 -10.06 27.80 7.87
CA ASP A 246 -11.15 28.29 8.72
C ASP A 246 -11.96 27.19 9.42
N GLY A 247 -11.65 25.91 9.15
CA GLY A 247 -12.30 24.74 9.76
C GLY A 247 -13.67 24.41 9.17
N SER A 248 -13.99 24.89 7.97
CA SER A 248 -15.24 24.53 7.29
C SER A 248 -15.23 23.07 6.82
N GLU A 249 -16.05 22.23 7.45
CA GLU A 249 -16.04 20.75 7.32
C GLU A 249 -16.64 20.21 6.00
N HIS A 250 -16.84 21.05 4.97
CA HIS A 250 -17.64 20.69 3.77
C HIS A 250 -16.97 21.00 2.42
N HIS A 251 -15.72 21.43 2.41
CA HIS A 251 -14.91 21.50 1.20
C HIS A 251 -13.44 21.22 1.51
N GLY A 252 -12.67 20.78 0.53
CA GLY A 252 -11.25 20.46 0.64
C GLY A 252 -10.57 20.61 -0.71
N ALA A 253 -9.26 20.37 -0.79
CA ALA A 253 -8.56 20.40 -2.07
C ALA A 253 -7.37 19.42 -2.15
N TYR A 254 -7.03 19.04 -3.38
CA TYR A 254 -5.91 18.19 -3.74
C TYR A 254 -4.92 19.18 -4.34
N ILE A 255 -3.74 19.25 -3.75
CA ILE A 255 -2.67 20.06 -4.31
C ILE A 255 -1.68 19.09 -4.97
N SER A 256 -1.54 19.21 -6.27
CA SER A 256 -0.57 18.46 -7.08
C SER A 256 0.69 19.29 -7.23
N ILE A 257 1.83 18.77 -6.79
CA ILE A 257 3.12 19.46 -6.80
C ILE A 257 4.11 18.64 -7.61
N TRP A 258 4.65 19.24 -8.67
CA TRP A 258 5.76 18.69 -9.44
C TRP A 258 7.05 19.38 -9.01
N SER A 259 8.02 18.62 -8.52
CA SER A 259 9.26 19.16 -7.98
C SER A 259 10.48 18.33 -8.35
N THR A 260 11.65 18.96 -8.31
CA THR A 260 12.94 18.27 -8.31
C THR A 260 13.54 18.38 -6.93
N ALA A 261 13.92 17.23 -6.37
CA ALA A 261 14.51 17.11 -5.05
C ALA A 261 15.47 15.92 -5.00
N ILE A 262 16.35 15.91 -4.00
CA ILE A 262 17.36 14.87 -3.78
C ILE A 262 16.94 13.82 -2.75
N SER A 263 15.82 14.00 -2.05
CA SER A 263 15.29 13.06 -1.06
C SER A 263 13.82 13.34 -0.78
N LEU A 264 13.12 12.39 -0.16
CA LEU A 264 11.72 12.58 0.26
C LEU A 264 11.59 13.70 1.30
N GLY A 265 12.52 13.79 2.26
CA GLY A 265 12.56 14.86 3.25
C GLY A 265 12.59 16.25 2.60
N GLN A 266 13.38 16.41 1.53
CA GLN A 266 13.40 17.66 0.78
C GLN A 266 12.11 17.92 -0.01
N VAL A 267 11.43 16.88 -0.49
CA VAL A 267 10.09 17.04 -1.09
C VAL A 267 9.08 17.54 -0.05
N GLU A 268 9.12 17.00 1.16
CA GLU A 268 8.23 17.42 2.26
C GLU A 268 8.51 18.86 2.69
N GLU A 269 9.75 19.32 2.68
CA GLU A 269 10.10 20.74 2.86
C GLU A 269 9.47 21.61 1.76
N LEU A 270 9.60 21.21 0.48
CA LEU A 270 8.98 21.94 -0.64
C LEU A 270 7.45 21.96 -0.57
N ILE A 271 6.84 20.88 -0.09
CA ILE A 271 5.40 20.80 0.20
C ILE A 271 5.03 21.84 1.25
N ALA A 272 5.75 21.88 2.37
CA ALA A 272 5.50 22.82 3.46
C ALA A 272 5.66 24.28 3.01
N ASP A 273 6.70 24.59 2.24
CA ASP A 273 6.94 25.93 1.68
C ASP A 273 5.84 26.33 0.69
N THR A 274 5.38 25.39 -0.15
CA THR A 274 4.27 25.62 -1.07
C THR A 274 2.99 25.96 -0.30
N LEU A 275 2.69 25.20 0.76
CA LEU A 275 1.51 25.43 1.61
C LEU A 275 1.57 26.74 2.38
N ALA A 276 2.75 27.14 2.85
CA ALA A 276 2.94 28.43 3.52
C ALA A 276 2.57 29.61 2.61
N GLY A 277 2.66 29.44 1.29
CA GLY A 277 2.19 30.39 0.28
C GLY A 277 0.67 30.41 0.05
N MET A 278 -0.09 29.48 0.63
CA MET A 278 -1.53 29.28 0.43
C MET A 278 -2.28 29.25 1.79
N PRO A 279 -2.35 30.40 2.51
CA PRO A 279 -2.82 30.46 3.89
C PRO A 279 -4.30 30.11 4.10
N GLU A 280 -5.08 30.02 3.03
CA GLU A 280 -6.47 29.54 3.07
C GLU A 280 -6.60 28.02 3.26
N TRP A 281 -5.50 27.28 3.12
CA TRP A 281 -5.45 25.83 3.23
C TRP A 281 -4.56 25.37 4.39
N SER A 282 -4.99 24.31 5.07
CA SER A 282 -4.24 23.59 6.10
C SER A 282 -3.88 22.19 5.60
N PHE A 283 -2.66 21.75 5.91
CA PHE A 283 -2.23 20.39 5.61
C PHE A 283 -3.10 19.37 6.34
N GLN A 284 -3.65 18.39 5.61
CA GLN A 284 -4.35 17.26 6.19
C GLN A 284 -3.50 15.99 6.09
N SER A 285 -3.17 15.55 4.88
CA SER A 285 -2.41 14.31 4.66
C SER A 285 -1.71 14.28 3.29
N ILE A 286 -0.72 13.39 3.14
CA ILE A 286 -0.10 13.08 1.84
C ILE A 286 -0.87 11.93 1.21
N TYR A 287 -1.53 12.19 0.08
CA TYR A 287 -2.21 11.17 -0.71
C TYR A 287 -1.16 10.26 -1.38
N SER A 288 -0.25 10.85 -2.16
CA SER A 288 0.88 10.16 -2.78
C SER A 288 2.12 11.05 -2.89
N THR A 289 3.29 10.43 -2.97
CA THR A 289 4.56 11.09 -3.34
C THR A 289 5.45 10.08 -4.03
N ASP A 290 5.60 10.25 -5.34
CA ASP A 290 6.25 9.27 -6.21
C ASP A 290 7.36 9.94 -7.02
N ARG A 291 8.48 9.23 -7.21
CA ARG A 291 9.47 9.61 -8.22
C ARG A 291 8.92 9.21 -9.59
N VAL A 292 8.98 10.13 -10.53
CA VAL A 292 8.41 9.93 -11.86
C VAL A 292 9.52 9.77 -12.89
N ALA A 293 9.39 8.77 -13.77
CA ALA A 293 10.29 8.63 -14.89
C ALA A 293 10.17 9.88 -15.76
N PHE A 294 11.30 10.44 -16.17
CA PHE A 294 11.28 11.76 -16.78
C PHE A 294 10.41 11.82 -18.05
N ASP A 295 10.32 10.75 -18.82
CA ASP A 295 9.45 10.59 -20.00
C ASP A 295 7.95 10.49 -19.68
N GLU A 296 7.56 10.27 -18.44
CA GLU A 296 6.16 10.23 -17.96
C GLU A 296 5.67 11.58 -17.41
N ARG A 297 6.51 12.62 -17.48
CA ARG A 297 6.13 13.97 -17.05
C ARG A 297 5.01 14.56 -17.93
N PRO A 298 4.15 15.44 -17.38
CA PRO A 298 3.08 16.08 -18.13
C PRO A 298 3.60 16.98 -19.24
N GLU A 299 2.77 17.25 -20.25
CA GLU A 299 3.15 18.04 -21.43
C GLU A 299 3.61 19.46 -21.05
N GLU A 300 3.03 20.05 -20.01
CA GLU A 300 3.39 21.36 -19.46
C GLU A 300 4.86 21.41 -19.01
N LEU A 301 5.43 20.26 -18.67
CA LEU A 301 6.83 20.11 -18.25
C LEU A 301 7.72 19.55 -19.38
N SER A 302 7.27 19.53 -20.63
CA SER A 302 8.06 18.97 -21.76
C SER A 302 9.43 19.62 -21.92
N ASP A 303 9.55 20.92 -21.60
CA ASP A 303 10.80 21.68 -21.71
C ASP A 303 11.71 21.55 -20.49
N LEU A 304 11.23 20.94 -19.41
CA LEU A 304 12.05 20.59 -18.26
C LEU A 304 13.20 19.69 -18.75
N PRO A 305 14.47 19.88 -18.33
CA PRO A 305 15.58 19.01 -18.73
C PRO A 305 15.71 17.77 -17.82
N PRO A 306 16.19 16.62 -18.34
CA PRO A 306 16.24 15.33 -17.62
C PRO A 306 17.26 15.29 -16.48
N ARG A 307 18.28 16.15 -16.54
CA ARG A 307 19.34 16.21 -15.54
C ARG A 307 19.31 17.59 -14.90
N ARG A 308 19.11 17.60 -13.59
CA ARG A 308 19.16 18.81 -12.77
C ARG A 308 20.14 18.62 -11.64
N ALA A 309 20.67 19.75 -11.18
CA ALA A 309 21.61 19.81 -10.07
C ALA A 309 21.08 20.69 -8.93
N THR A 310 19.83 21.13 -9.03
CA THR A 310 19.21 22.06 -8.08
C THR A 310 17.76 21.66 -7.82
N VAL A 311 17.38 21.92 -6.59
CA VAL A 311 16.03 21.78 -6.05
C VAL A 311 15.12 22.83 -6.68
N ALA A 312 13.88 22.47 -7.03
CA ALA A 312 12.89 23.43 -7.52
C ALA A 312 11.48 22.85 -7.53
N VAL A 313 10.47 23.68 -7.27
CA VAL A 313 9.07 23.41 -7.63
C VAL A 313 8.84 23.90 -9.07
N HIS A 314 8.31 23.04 -9.93
CA HIS A 314 8.08 23.36 -11.35
C HIS A 314 6.63 23.72 -11.62
N GLN A 315 5.70 23.06 -10.95
CA GLN A 315 4.27 23.25 -11.16
C GLN A 315 3.50 22.93 -9.87
N VAL A 316 2.48 23.75 -9.60
CA VAL A 316 1.51 23.54 -8.54
C VAL A 316 0.11 23.60 -9.16
N GLY A 317 -0.65 22.53 -8.98
CA GLY A 317 -2.04 22.40 -9.37
C GLY A 317 -2.93 22.36 -8.14
N LEU A 318 -4.08 23.03 -8.20
CA LEU A 318 -5.09 23.00 -7.16
C LEU A 318 -6.41 22.47 -7.74
N ASP A 319 -6.96 21.44 -7.12
CA ASP A 319 -8.28 20.89 -7.43
C ASP A 319 -9.17 20.89 -6.18
N VAL A 320 -10.28 21.63 -6.21
CA VAL A 320 -11.13 21.87 -5.03
C VAL A 320 -12.40 21.04 -5.14
N TRP A 321 -12.76 20.31 -4.08
CA TRP A 321 -14.04 19.61 -3.97
C TRP A 321 -14.88 20.12 -2.79
N GLY A 322 -16.19 19.89 -2.86
CA GLY A 322 -17.16 20.35 -1.87
C GLY A 322 -18.28 21.16 -2.50
N ASP A 323 -19.30 21.52 -1.72
CA ASP A 323 -20.52 22.19 -2.22
C ASP A 323 -20.20 23.61 -2.75
N GLY A 324 -19.77 23.71 -4.00
CA GLY A 324 -19.37 24.99 -4.57
C GLY A 324 -18.91 25.08 -6.03
N GLY A 325 -19.08 24.05 -6.87
CA GLY A 325 -18.82 24.17 -8.31
C GLY A 325 -18.64 22.83 -9.00
N GLU A 326 -19.06 22.72 -10.26
CA GLU A 326 -18.69 21.58 -11.12
C GLU A 326 -17.16 21.44 -11.11
N PRO A 327 -16.60 20.28 -10.73
CA PRO A 327 -15.17 20.06 -10.74
C PRO A 327 -14.64 20.10 -12.18
N PRO A 328 -13.43 20.62 -12.40
CA PRO A 328 -12.78 20.49 -13.70
C PRO A 328 -12.40 19.01 -13.91
N PRO A 329 -12.36 18.50 -15.17
CA PRO A 329 -12.00 17.11 -15.43
C PRO A 329 -10.65 16.71 -14.82
N PRO A 330 -10.40 15.40 -14.60
CA PRO A 330 -9.22 14.88 -13.90
C PRO A 330 -7.86 15.33 -14.49
N ASP A 331 -7.85 15.83 -15.72
CA ASP A 331 -6.67 16.35 -16.41
C ASP A 331 -6.56 17.89 -16.38
N SER A 332 -7.32 18.59 -15.54
CA SER A 332 -7.37 20.05 -15.53
C SER A 332 -7.14 20.65 -14.15
N PHE A 333 -5.91 20.47 -13.68
CA PHE A 333 -5.40 21.27 -12.58
C PHE A 333 -5.35 22.76 -12.98
N GLY A 334 -5.98 23.62 -12.17
CA GLY A 334 -5.75 25.06 -12.27
C GLY A 334 -4.30 25.37 -11.92
N THR A 335 -3.56 26.03 -12.81
CA THR A 335 -2.16 26.39 -12.55
C THR A 335 -2.08 27.50 -11.51
N VAL A 336 -1.55 27.20 -10.33
CA VAL A 336 -1.18 28.22 -9.34
C VAL A 336 0.29 28.55 -9.56
N ARG A 337 0.66 29.84 -9.45
CA ARG A 337 2.06 30.23 -9.59
C ARG A 337 2.88 29.61 -8.46
N PRO A 338 3.98 28.89 -8.76
CA PRO A 338 4.88 28.40 -7.72
C PRO A 338 5.45 29.58 -6.92
N PRO A 339 5.76 29.40 -5.63
CA PRO A 339 6.49 30.40 -4.86
C PRO A 339 7.83 30.69 -5.54
N THR A 340 8.10 31.97 -5.80
CA THR A 340 9.40 32.40 -6.31
C THR A 340 10.41 32.38 -5.16
N ASN A 341 11.47 31.59 -5.28
CA ASN A 341 12.66 31.73 -4.45
C ASN A 341 13.30 33.10 -4.75
N GLU A 342 12.86 34.13 -4.02
CA GLU A 342 13.64 35.38 -3.90
C GLU A 342 14.81 35.10 -2.95
N ASP A 343 15.86 34.47 -3.46
CA ASP A 343 17.25 34.61 -3.01
C ASP A 343 18.16 33.72 -3.89
N GLU A 344 18.63 34.31 -5.01
CA GLU A 344 19.81 33.87 -5.77
C GLU A 344 21.11 34.42 -5.17
#